data_AF-A0A2V9HS52-F1
#
_entry.id   AF-A0A2V9HS52-F1
#
_cell.length_a   1.000
_cell.length_b   1.000
_cell.length_c   1.000
_cell.angle_alpha   90.00
_cell.angle_beta   90.00
_cell.angle_gamma   90.00
#
_symmetry.space_group_name_H-M   'P 1'
#
loop_
_entity.id
_entity.type
_entity.pdbx_description
1 polymer ?
#
loop_
_entity_poly.entity_id
_entity_poly.type
_entity_poly.pdbx_seq_one_letter_code
_entity_poly.pdbx_strand_id
1 'polypeptide(L)'
;MRALLLPVKDLHNAKKRLMGVLTPEERFALAGAMLADTVRAVRGVRWVDKIFVVTNYEPVMQLAEQGRWEILREEQQISEY
;
A
#
# COMPACT_ATOMS: atom_id res chain seq x y z
N MET A 1 -15.16 -17.32 -1.19
CA MET A 1 -14.12 -16.49 -1.81
C MET A 1 -13.18 -15.98 -0.74
N ARG A 2 -11.87 -16.25 -0.84
CA ARG A 2 -10.81 -15.71 0.01
C ARG A 2 -10.13 -14.59 -0.75
N ALA A 3 -10.26 -13.36 -0.27
CA ALA A 3 -9.63 -12.20 -0.88
C ALA A 3 -8.59 -11.62 0.08
N LEU A 4 -7.50 -11.13 -0.48
CA LEU A 4 -6.55 -10.26 0.23
C LEU A 4 -6.83 -8.82 -0.17
N LEU A 5 -7.00 -7.96 0.83
CA LEU A 5 -7.18 -6.52 0.63
C LEU A 5 -5.92 -5.81 1.11
N LEU A 6 -5.30 -5.02 0.24
CA LEU A 6 -4.11 -4.25 0.54
C LEU A 6 -4.41 -2.74 0.39
N PRO A 7 -4.78 -2.06 1.48
CA PRO A 7 -4.92 -0.61 1.45
C PRO A 7 -3.55 0.06 1.48
N VAL A 8 -3.27 0.92 0.50
CA VAL A 8 -2.02 1.69 0.44
C VAL A 8 -2.34 3.14 0.09
N LYS A 9 -2.06 4.03 1.03
CA LYS A 9 -2.16 5.48 0.85
C LYS A 9 -0.88 6.03 0.22
N ASP A 10 -0.95 7.26 -0.25
CA ASP A 10 0.23 8.01 -0.69
C ASP A 10 1.31 8.05 0.41
N LEU A 11 2.56 7.76 0.00
CA LEU A 11 3.69 7.61 0.91
C LEU A 11 4.27 8.94 1.42
N HIS A 12 4.03 10.08 0.74
CA HIS A 12 4.59 11.39 1.11
C HIS A 12 4.17 11.83 2.51
N ASN A 13 2.96 11.44 2.93
CA ASN A 13 2.42 11.74 4.25
C ASN A 13 2.44 10.53 5.19
N ALA A 14 3.18 9.47 4.85
CA ALA A 14 3.19 8.25 5.63
C ALA A 14 3.87 8.43 6.99
N LYS A 15 3.49 7.55 7.91
CA LYS A 15 4.13 7.38 9.22
C LYS A 15 4.18 8.67 10.06
N LYS A 16 3.16 9.54 9.99
CA LYS A 16 3.10 10.82 10.74
C LYS A 16 3.43 10.70 12.23
N ARG A 17 3.09 9.57 12.87
CA ARG A 17 3.44 9.31 14.28
C ARG A 17 4.96 9.22 14.54
N LEU A 18 5.78 9.05 13.50
CA LEU A 18 7.24 9.02 13.56
C LEU A 18 7.89 10.39 13.25
N MET A 19 7.12 11.47 13.07
CA MET A 19 7.68 12.81 12.80
C MET A 19 8.63 13.32 13.89
N GLY A 20 8.51 12.81 15.13
CA GLY A 20 9.41 13.18 16.23
C GLY A 20 10.78 12.49 16.20
N VAL A 21 10.99 11.53 15.29
CA VAL A 21 12.22 10.72 15.22
C VAL A 21 12.78 10.55 13.81
N LEU A 22 11.99 10.78 12.77
CA LEU A 22 12.39 10.61 11.36
C LEU A 22 12.03 11.85 10.53
N THR A 23 12.92 12.25 9.61
CA THR A 23 12.64 13.30 8.62
C THR A 23 11.56 12.87 7.61
N PRO A 24 10.96 13.78 6.83
CA PRO A 24 10.03 13.42 5.76
C PRO A 24 10.60 12.38 4.79
N GLU A 25 11.87 12.53 4.40
CA GLU A 25 12.58 11.64 3.48
C GLU A 25 12.78 10.25 4.08
N GLU A 26 13.18 10.18 5.36
CA GLU A 26 13.34 8.91 6.07
C GLU A 26 12.00 8.18 6.23
N ARG A 27 10.91 8.90 6.50
CA ARG A 27 9.57 8.30 6.57
C ARG A 27 9.10 7.79 5.21
N PHE A 28 9.38 8.54 4.14
CA PHE A 28 9.07 8.12 2.77
C PHE A 28 9.85 6.85 2.40
N ALA A 29 11.16 6.83 2.66
CA ALA A 29 12.02 5.68 2.43
C ALA A 29 11.58 4.45 3.24
N LEU A 30 11.26 4.63 4.52
CA LEU A 30 10.74 3.57 5.38
C LEU A 30 9.41 3.02 4.85
N ALA A 31 8.48 3.90 4.46
CA ALA A 31 7.20 3.47 3.92
C ALA A 31 7.36 2.71 2.59
N GLY A 32 8.28 3.15 1.72
CA GLY A 32 8.64 2.46 0.49
C GLY A 32 9.24 1.06 0.74
N ALA A 33 10.17 0.94 1.69
CA ALA A 33 10.75 -0.35 2.07
C ALA A 33 9.69 -1.32 2.61
N MET A 34 8.82 -0.85 3.52
CA MET A 34 7.71 -1.65 4.04
C MET A 34 6.75 -2.10 2.94
N LEU A 35 6.45 -1.22 1.97
CA LEU A 35 5.60 -1.56 0.83
C LEU A 35 6.24 -2.66 -0.03
N ALA A 36 7.54 -2.52 -0.36
CA ALA A 36 8.27 -3.51 -1.14
C ALA A 36 8.26 -4.89 -0.46
N ASP A 37 8.48 -4.92 0.86
CA ASP A 37 8.43 -6.16 1.65
C ASP A 37 7.03 -6.77 1.67
N THR A 38 6.00 -5.93 1.81
CA THR A 38 4.60 -6.38 1.80
C THR A 38 4.21 -6.94 0.43
N VAL A 39 4.55 -6.27 -0.66
CA VAL A 39 4.30 -6.74 -2.03
C VAL A 39 4.99 -8.07 -2.29
N ARG A 40 6.25 -8.23 -1.84
CA ARG A 40 6.98 -9.49 -1.93
C ARG A 40 6.28 -10.62 -1.19
N ALA A 41 5.74 -10.36 0.00
CA ALA A 41 4.96 -11.34 0.74
C ALA A 41 3.64 -11.69 0.03
N VAL A 42 2.90 -10.68 -0.46
CA VAL A 42 1.62 -10.86 -1.17
C VAL A 42 1.80 -11.69 -2.45
N ARG A 43 2.87 -11.46 -3.22
CA ARG A 43 3.21 -12.26 -4.41
C ARG A 43 3.44 -13.75 -4.11
N GLY A 44 3.76 -14.11 -2.87
CA GLY A 44 3.97 -15.49 -2.44
C GLY A 44 2.69 -16.23 -2.02
N VAL A 45 1.54 -15.55 -1.92
CA VAL A 45 0.30 -16.14 -1.41
C VAL A 45 -0.34 -17.04 -2.48
N ARG A 46 -0.64 -18.30 -2.12
CA ARG A 46 -1.21 -19.31 -3.04
C ARG A 46 -2.68 -19.65 -2.80
N TRP A 47 -3.24 -19.25 -1.66
CA TRP A 47 -4.55 -19.72 -1.18
C TRP A 47 -5.64 -18.65 -1.22
N VAL A 48 -5.40 -17.57 -1.96
CA VAL A 48 -6.36 -16.46 -2.17
C VAL A 48 -6.87 -16.51 -3.59
N ASP A 49 -8.18 -16.31 -3.75
CA ASP A 49 -8.84 -16.30 -5.05
C ASP A 49 -8.58 -14.97 -5.78
N LYS A 50 -8.45 -13.86 -5.02
CA LYS A 50 -8.24 -12.51 -5.54
C LYS A 50 -7.39 -11.66 -4.60
N ILE A 51 -6.68 -10.70 -5.18
CA ILE A 51 -5.96 -9.65 -4.46
C ILE A 51 -6.51 -8.32 -4.94
N PHE A 52 -6.92 -7.47 -4.00
CA PHE A 52 -7.41 -6.13 -4.24
C PHE A 52 -6.46 -5.12 -3.60
N VAL A 53 -6.14 -4.06 -4.33
CA VAL A 53 -5.36 -2.94 -3.83
C VAL A 53 -6.25 -1.71 -3.79
N VAL A 54 -6.39 -1.12 -2.61
CA VAL A 54 -7.15 0.12 -2.43
C VAL A 54 -6.16 1.28 -2.40
N THR A 55 -6.13 2.09 -3.47
CA THR A 55 -5.15 3.17 -3.58
C THR A 55 -5.53 4.21 -4.64
N ASN A 56 -5.03 5.44 -4.47
CA ASN A 56 -4.89 6.44 -5.54
C ASN A 56 -3.42 6.76 -5.86
N TYR A 57 -2.48 6.02 -5.29
CA TYR A 57 -1.06 6.30 -5.44
C TYR A 57 -0.51 5.57 -6.67
N GLU A 58 -0.13 6.34 -7.69
CA GLU A 58 0.27 5.83 -9.01
C GLU A 58 1.32 4.70 -8.97
N PRO A 59 2.41 4.78 -8.17
CA PRO A 59 3.37 3.68 -8.10
C PRO A 59 2.76 2.36 -7.60
N VAL A 60 1.74 2.42 -6.74
CA VAL A 60 1.05 1.22 -6.25
C VAL A 60 0.07 0.68 -7.29
N MET A 61 -0.57 1.55 -8.07
CA MET A 61 -1.42 1.12 -9.20
C MET A 61 -0.59 0.34 -10.23
N GLN A 62 0.60 0.82 -10.57
CA GLN A 62 1.54 0.11 -11.46
C GLN A 62 1.97 -1.25 -10.88
N LEU A 63 2.21 -1.34 -9.58
CA LEU A 63 2.53 -2.62 -8.90
C LEU A 63 1.36 -3.61 -8.95
N ALA A 64 0.13 -3.12 -8.81
CA ALA A 64 -1.08 -3.93 -8.90
C ALA A 64 -1.28 -4.47 -10.33
N GLU A 65 -1.08 -3.63 -11.35
CA GLU A 65 -1.13 -4.03 -12.76
C GLU A 65 -0.11 -5.14 -13.07
N GLN A 66 1.16 -4.96 -12.66
CA GLN A 66 2.20 -5.98 -12.79
C GLN A 66 1.84 -7.29 -12.06
N GLY A 67 1.19 -7.18 -10.91
CA GLY A 67 0.72 -8.31 -10.11
C GLY A 67 -0.54 -8.98 -10.63
N ARG A 68 -1.23 -8.39 -11.63
CA ARG A 68 -2.61 -8.75 -12.04
C ARG A 68 -3.59 -8.72 -10.87
N TRP A 69 -3.43 -7.72 -10.00
CA TRP A 69 -4.31 -7.46 -8.86
C TRP A 69 -5.38 -6.45 -9.26
N GLU A 70 -6.56 -6.53 -8.64
CA GLU A 70 -7.65 -5.60 -8.91
C GLU A 70 -7.44 -4.29 -8.14
N ILE A 71 -7.58 -3.16 -8.83
CA ILE A 71 -7.43 -1.83 -8.22
C ILE A 71 -8.82 -1.32 -7.85
N LEU A 72 -8.97 -0.95 -6.58
CA LEU A 72 -10.10 -0.20 -6.05
C LEU A 72 -9.61 1.23 -5.81
N ARG A 73 -10.08 2.19 -6.61
CA ARG A 73 -9.70 3.60 -6.43
C ARG A 73 -10.29 4.12 -5.12
N GLU A 74 -9.46 4.78 -4.32
CA GLU A 74 -9.89 5.35 -3.03
C GLU A 74 -10.47 6.75 -3.28
N GLU A 75 -11.74 6.86 -3.67
CA GLU A 75 -12.31 8.18 -4.04
C GLU A 75 -12.36 9.19 -2.88
N GLN A 76 -12.43 8.74 -1.62
CA GLN A 76 -12.41 9.60 -0.44
C GLN A 76 -11.69 8.93 0.75
N GLN A 77 -10.76 9.66 1.36
CA GLN A 77 -10.06 9.24 2.58
C GLN A 77 -10.73 9.85 3.81
N ILE A 78 -11.51 9.05 4.54
CA ILE A 78 -12.09 9.46 5.83
C ILE A 78 -11.12 8.98 6.94
N SER A 79 -10.55 9.91 7.70
CA SER A 79 -9.86 9.55 8.94
C SER A 79 -10.90 9.51 10.05
N GLU A 80 -11.01 8.40 10.78
CA GLU A 80 -11.60 8.45 12.11
C GLU A 80 -10.68 9.31 12.98
N TYR A 81 -11.27 10.33 13.60
CA TYR A 81 -10.60 11.34 14.42
C TYR A 81 -10.31 10.78 15.82
#